data_AF-A0A0J0YV31-F1
#
_entry.id   AF-A0A0J0YV31-F1
#
_cell.length_a   1.000
_cell.length_b   1.000
_cell.length_c   1.000
_cell.angle_alpha   90.00
_cell.angle_beta   90.00
_cell.angle_gamma   90.00
#
_symmetry.space_group_name_H-M   'P 1'
#
loop_
_entity.id
_entity.type
_entity.pdbx_description
1 polymer ?
#
loop_
_entity_poly.entity_id
_entity_poly.type
_entity_poly.pdbx_seq_one_letter_code
_entity_poly.pdbx_strand_id
1 'polypeptide(L)'
;MSARSTVKKKKSGSRKTKNTTTQPESGNTSNIGTSKGVETMFRNAFRTELELIALAATKANIMISLNGFIVSALMISGAFIFASSPAFLVPAGIFMFTAAASIVFALISASPERAGLPRAVWAWLKDVAARRAKLHDFKQRILYADSAFSDGSSQPNILIYEDRARLSKSEYWEQMQEILSSRHDVYHKMSDQLYWLGMIANKKFKYLNMSYTVFRWGLLASVIAFVGVKSIQSIMPVLADTGQAIKLRNLGINDFDNIYEPSAVQQLPDGRLLVVEDEPSRAFSLVKFTEDGTLYEDEALDLRLIRSFQRKLSDLEGLARDNEGYIYATTSHSRNKKGERRPDREHMLRFKIEGNNVHDLRYFSGLTDTLAESDTLDKLIRSKINAQVDFEKINIEGLLYDRKQNRLMLGFREPMVNELSMIVVIGNPKEIFENQAKPEFTDVIFLNLNGGGIRALSYDPVLDTFMIVNEITGYEDNPYSQLWTWNGNPQSEPEQLALPEIINLNNVESIDSVTINGESRLMIMSDEGNEKKKRPAKYMMLDYNQLKQ
;
A
#
# COMPACT_ATOMS: atom_id res chain seq x y z
N MET A 1 -30.37 -16.12 -54.05
CA MET A 1 -31.73 -16.66 -54.33
C MET A 1 -31.79 -18.04 -53.68
N SER A 2 -32.57 -18.20 -52.60
CA SER A 2 -33.89 -18.89 -52.59
C SER A 2 -33.73 -20.41 -52.85
N ALA A 3 -34.24 -21.38 -52.10
CA ALA A 3 -35.25 -21.49 -51.03
C ALA A 3 -35.00 -22.86 -50.34
N ARG A 4 -35.10 -23.01 -49.01
CA ARG A 4 -36.30 -23.44 -48.24
C ARG A 4 -37.05 -24.67 -48.80
N SER A 5 -37.16 -25.70 -47.96
CA SER A 5 -38.39 -26.43 -47.54
C SER A 5 -38.02 -27.90 -47.23
N THR A 6 -38.60 -28.65 -46.28
CA THR A 6 -39.89 -28.57 -45.58
C THR A 6 -39.85 -29.40 -44.28
N VAL A 7 -40.67 -28.98 -43.33
CA VAL A 7 -40.98 -29.57 -42.02
C VAL A 7 -42.25 -30.46 -42.12
N LYS A 8 -42.44 -31.39 -41.14
CA LYS A 8 -43.70 -31.90 -40.51
C LYS A 8 -43.86 -33.43 -40.63
N LYS A 9 -44.43 -34.21 -39.69
CA LYS A 9 -45.12 -33.98 -38.39
C LYS A 9 -45.31 -35.32 -37.63
N LYS A 10 -45.44 -35.21 -36.30
CA LYS A 10 -45.90 -36.17 -35.27
C LYS A 10 -47.31 -36.78 -35.48
N LYS A 11 -47.57 -37.93 -34.83
CA LYS A 11 -48.72 -38.30 -33.94
C LYS A 11 -48.42 -39.69 -33.32
N SER A 12 -48.24 -39.94 -32.01
CA SER A 12 -49.10 -39.90 -30.81
C SER A 12 -50.22 -40.96 -30.73
N GLY A 13 -50.14 -41.89 -29.76
CA GLY A 13 -51.24 -42.75 -29.29
C GLY A 13 -50.84 -43.61 -28.08
N SER A 14 -51.58 -43.53 -26.98
CA SER A 14 -51.33 -44.16 -25.67
C SER A 14 -52.38 -45.24 -25.31
N ARG A 15 -52.02 -46.31 -24.57
CA ARG A 15 -52.63 -46.73 -23.27
C ARG A 15 -52.23 -48.16 -22.81
N LYS A 16 -51.75 -48.24 -21.55
CA LYS A 16 -51.96 -49.21 -20.42
C LYS A 16 -52.97 -50.37 -20.66
N THR A 17 -52.92 -51.60 -20.13
CA THR A 17 -52.24 -52.30 -18.98
C THR A 17 -52.80 -53.75 -18.93
N LYS A 18 -52.02 -54.77 -18.54
CA LYS A 18 -52.29 -55.65 -17.35
C LYS A 18 -51.32 -56.84 -17.18
N ASN A 19 -51.02 -57.06 -15.91
CA ASN A 19 -50.19 -58.06 -15.22
C ASN A 19 -50.29 -59.52 -15.67
N THR A 20 -49.14 -60.20 -15.63
CA THR A 20 -49.04 -61.56 -15.08
C THR A 20 -47.72 -61.72 -14.34
N THR A 21 -47.84 -62.18 -13.10
CA THR A 21 -46.80 -62.49 -12.13
C THR A 21 -45.92 -63.64 -12.60
N THR A 22 -44.60 -63.46 -12.58
CA THR A 22 -43.64 -64.57 -12.57
C THR A 22 -42.51 -64.21 -11.61
N GLN A 23 -42.33 -65.06 -10.60
CA GLN A 23 -41.22 -65.01 -9.67
C GLN A 23 -39.89 -65.21 -10.41
N PRO A 24 -38.77 -64.66 -9.91
CA PRO A 24 -37.50 -64.70 -10.62
C PRO A 24 -36.94 -66.12 -10.61
N GLU A 25 -36.66 -66.65 -11.80
CA GLU A 25 -35.80 -67.82 -11.97
C GLU A 25 -34.40 -67.49 -11.46
N SER A 26 -33.92 -68.33 -10.54
CA SER A 26 -32.56 -68.36 -10.04
C SER A 26 -31.58 -68.70 -11.18
N GLY A 27 -31.13 -67.66 -11.88
CA GLY A 27 -30.04 -67.74 -12.84
C GLY A 27 -28.70 -67.83 -12.13
N ASN A 28 -28.07 -69.02 -12.23
CA ASN A 28 -26.68 -69.34 -11.92
C ASN A 28 -25.73 -68.12 -11.84
N THR A 29 -25.34 -67.73 -10.62
CA THR A 29 -24.19 -66.86 -10.42
C THR A 29 -22.93 -67.67 -10.72
N SER A 30 -22.39 -67.54 -11.94
CA SER A 30 -21.01 -67.94 -12.23
C SER A 30 -20.10 -67.37 -11.14
N ASN A 31 -19.28 -68.22 -10.49
CA ASN A 31 -18.36 -67.83 -9.42
C ASN A 31 -17.60 -66.54 -9.81
N ILE A 32 -17.98 -65.42 -9.18
CA ILE A 32 -17.42 -64.10 -9.44
C ILE A 32 -16.00 -64.09 -8.86
N GLY A 33 -15.00 -64.39 -9.70
CA GLY A 33 -13.58 -64.38 -9.32
C GLY A 33 -13.18 -65.40 -8.24
N THR A 34 -11.88 -65.48 -7.95
CA THR A 34 -11.40 -66.25 -6.78
C THR A 34 -11.71 -65.46 -5.51
N SER A 35 -12.03 -66.13 -4.39
CA SER A 35 -12.35 -65.44 -3.12
C SER A 35 -11.25 -64.48 -2.67
N LYS A 36 -9.98 -64.87 -2.88
CA LYS A 36 -8.80 -64.02 -2.62
C LYS A 36 -8.69 -62.84 -3.58
N GLY A 37 -9.08 -63.03 -4.85
CA GLY A 37 -9.14 -61.97 -5.85
C GLY A 37 -10.21 -60.93 -5.51
N VAL A 38 -11.40 -61.38 -5.10
CA VAL A 38 -12.50 -60.50 -4.66
C VAL A 38 -12.12 -59.72 -3.39
N GLU A 39 -11.55 -60.39 -2.38
CA GLU A 39 -11.04 -59.72 -1.16
C GLU A 39 -9.98 -58.67 -1.50
N THR A 40 -9.04 -59.01 -2.38
CA THR A 40 -7.99 -58.08 -2.81
C THR A 40 -8.56 -56.90 -3.59
N MET A 41 -9.57 -57.13 -4.44
CA MET A 41 -10.27 -56.07 -5.17
C MET A 41 -10.93 -55.09 -4.20
N PHE A 42 -11.72 -55.59 -3.25
CA PHE A 42 -12.36 -54.73 -2.25
C PHE A 42 -11.33 -53.94 -1.44
N ARG A 43 -10.30 -54.61 -0.90
CA ARG A 43 -9.23 -53.94 -0.14
C ARG A 43 -8.58 -52.82 -0.93
N ASN A 44 -8.26 -53.07 -2.21
CA ASN A 44 -7.65 -52.06 -3.08
C ASN A 44 -8.64 -50.93 -3.37
N ALA A 45 -9.88 -51.23 -3.74
CA ALA A 45 -10.90 -50.23 -4.04
C ALA A 45 -11.21 -49.33 -2.82
N PHE A 46 -11.39 -49.93 -1.64
CA PHE A 46 -11.58 -49.18 -0.39
C PHE A 46 -10.41 -48.25 -0.10
N ARG A 47 -9.18 -48.75 -0.23
CA ARG A 47 -7.98 -47.95 -0.01
C ARG A 47 -7.91 -46.79 -1.00
N THR A 48 -8.14 -47.04 -2.29
CA THR A 48 -8.16 -46.00 -3.32
C THR A 48 -9.22 -44.95 -3.05
N GLU A 49 -10.45 -45.33 -2.68
CA GLU A 49 -11.52 -44.38 -2.35
C GLU A 49 -11.19 -43.54 -1.12
N LEU A 50 -10.66 -44.14 -0.05
CA LEU A 50 -10.24 -43.40 1.14
C LEU A 50 -9.08 -42.44 0.83
N GLU A 51 -8.10 -42.86 0.02
CA GLU A 51 -7.00 -42.01 -0.44
C GLU A 51 -7.52 -40.84 -1.30
N LEU A 52 -8.51 -41.07 -2.17
CA LEU A 52 -9.16 -40.02 -2.96
C LEU A 52 -9.92 -39.02 -2.09
N ILE A 53 -10.67 -39.49 -1.10
CA ILE A 53 -11.38 -38.65 -0.13
C ILE A 53 -10.40 -37.81 0.69
N ALA A 54 -9.30 -38.42 1.14
CA ALA A 54 -8.24 -37.74 1.88
C ALA A 54 -7.57 -36.66 1.01
N LEU A 55 -7.26 -36.97 -0.25
CA LEU A 55 -6.71 -36.01 -1.21
C LEU A 55 -7.65 -34.81 -1.42
N ALA A 56 -8.95 -35.05 -1.55
CA ALA A 56 -9.95 -33.99 -1.67
C ALA A 56 -9.99 -33.11 -0.41
N ALA A 57 -9.90 -33.70 0.79
CA ALA A 57 -9.85 -32.96 2.05
C ALA A 57 -8.56 -32.11 2.15
N THR A 58 -7.40 -32.67 1.80
CA THR A 58 -6.14 -31.93 1.77
C THR A 58 -6.21 -30.75 0.78
N LYS A 59 -6.74 -30.97 -0.43
CA LYS A 59 -6.94 -29.89 -1.42
C LYS A 59 -7.92 -28.82 -0.94
N ALA A 60 -8.99 -29.20 -0.23
CA ALA A 60 -9.92 -28.26 0.37
C ALA A 60 -9.25 -27.43 1.47
N ASN A 61 -8.46 -28.04 2.34
CA ASN A 61 -7.70 -27.32 3.37
C ASN A 61 -6.70 -26.33 2.77
N ILE A 62 -5.98 -26.73 1.71
CA ILE A 62 -5.09 -25.82 0.96
C ILE A 62 -5.88 -24.65 0.37
N MET A 63 -7.05 -24.89 -0.22
CA MET A 63 -7.90 -23.80 -0.75
C MET A 63 -8.40 -22.86 0.35
N ILE A 64 -8.78 -23.37 1.52
CA ILE A 64 -9.20 -22.56 2.66
C ILE A 64 -8.04 -21.68 3.15
N SER A 65 -6.87 -22.29 3.40
CA SER A 65 -5.72 -21.58 3.94
C SER A 65 -5.12 -20.57 2.96
N LEU A 66 -4.99 -20.92 1.68
CA LEU A 66 -4.47 -20.03 0.65
C LEU A 66 -5.36 -18.79 0.50
N ASN A 67 -6.66 -18.98 0.30
CA ASN A 67 -7.57 -17.85 0.16
C ASN A 67 -7.68 -17.04 1.46
N GLY A 68 -7.66 -17.69 2.62
CA GLY A 68 -7.65 -17.02 3.92
C GLY A 68 -6.40 -16.16 4.12
N PHE A 69 -5.22 -16.67 3.74
CA PHE A 69 -3.96 -15.94 3.79
C PHE A 69 -3.99 -14.73 2.86
N ILE A 70 -4.42 -14.91 1.60
CA ILE A 70 -4.47 -13.83 0.62
C ILE A 70 -5.47 -12.74 1.06
N VAL A 71 -6.66 -13.12 1.54
CA VAL A 71 -7.65 -12.14 2.05
C VAL A 71 -7.09 -11.39 3.25
N SER A 72 -6.40 -12.07 4.17
CA SER A 72 -5.78 -11.43 5.33
C SER A 72 -4.69 -10.44 4.93
N ALA A 73 -3.82 -10.83 4.00
CA ALA A 73 -2.77 -9.96 3.46
C ALA A 73 -3.37 -8.73 2.75
N LEU A 74 -4.41 -8.92 1.94
CA LEU A 74 -5.13 -7.82 1.28
C LEU A 74 -5.89 -6.93 2.26
N MET A 75 -6.38 -7.43 3.39
CA MET A 75 -7.05 -6.59 4.39
C MET A 75 -6.04 -5.75 5.18
N ILE A 76 -4.87 -6.32 5.51
CA ILE A 76 -3.79 -5.62 6.22
C ILE A 76 -3.16 -4.55 5.32
N SER A 77 -2.79 -4.90 4.08
CA SER A 77 -2.21 -3.97 3.11
C SER A 77 -3.24 -3.06 2.44
N GLY A 78 -4.51 -3.47 2.39
CA GLY A 78 -5.57 -2.79 1.67
C GLY A 78 -5.95 -1.44 2.26
N ALA A 79 -5.84 -1.25 3.57
CA ALA A 79 -6.08 0.07 4.18
C ALA A 79 -5.14 1.14 3.59
N PHE A 80 -3.86 0.78 3.35
CA PHE A 80 -2.88 1.64 2.71
C PHE A 80 -3.11 1.77 1.20
N ILE A 81 -3.34 0.66 0.50
CA ILE A 81 -3.48 0.65 -0.98
C ILE A 81 -4.80 1.28 -1.46
N PHE A 82 -5.93 1.03 -0.78
CA PHE A 82 -7.24 1.57 -1.17
C PHE A 82 -7.39 3.05 -0.80
N ALA A 83 -6.67 3.53 0.22
CA ALA A 83 -6.57 4.94 0.53
C ALA A 83 -5.80 5.69 -0.56
N SER A 84 -4.65 5.16 -1.00
CA SER A 84 -3.82 5.79 -2.04
C SER A 84 -4.41 5.70 -3.44
N SER A 85 -5.21 4.67 -3.75
CA SER A 85 -5.83 4.55 -5.08
C SER A 85 -7.18 3.83 -5.03
N PRO A 86 -8.30 4.59 -5.03
CA PRO A 86 -9.66 4.03 -5.06
C PRO A 86 -9.94 3.12 -6.27
N ALA A 87 -9.16 3.26 -7.34
CA ALA A 87 -9.25 2.42 -8.54
C ALA A 87 -9.01 0.93 -8.25
N PHE A 88 -8.28 0.59 -7.17
CA PHE A 88 -8.04 -0.79 -6.76
C PHE A 88 -9.20 -1.41 -5.97
N LEU A 89 -10.16 -0.60 -5.51
CA LEU A 89 -11.28 -1.08 -4.70
C LEU A 89 -12.18 -2.03 -5.49
N VAL A 90 -12.45 -1.75 -6.77
CA VAL A 90 -13.31 -2.60 -7.61
C VAL A 90 -12.63 -3.96 -7.89
N PRO A 91 -11.39 -4.04 -8.40
CA PRO A 91 -10.68 -5.32 -8.56
C PRO A 91 -10.53 -6.10 -7.26
N ALA A 92 -10.13 -5.43 -6.17
CA ALA A 92 -9.93 -6.07 -4.88
C ALA A 92 -11.24 -6.55 -4.25
N GLY A 93 -12.34 -5.80 -4.39
CA GLY A 93 -13.66 -6.20 -3.92
C GLY A 93 -14.18 -7.44 -4.66
N ILE A 94 -14.04 -7.48 -5.99
CA ILE A 94 -14.37 -8.67 -6.80
C ILE A 94 -13.54 -9.87 -6.35
N PHE A 95 -12.24 -9.67 -6.15
CA PHE A 95 -11.35 -10.74 -5.73
C PHE A 95 -11.65 -11.23 -4.31
N MET A 96 -11.86 -10.34 -3.33
CA MET A 96 -12.23 -10.71 -1.95
C MET A 96 -13.56 -11.45 -1.91
N PHE A 97 -14.57 -11.00 -2.65
CA PHE A 97 -15.86 -11.66 -2.71
C PHE A 97 -15.76 -13.07 -3.28
N THR A 98 -15.02 -13.24 -4.38
CA THR A 98 -14.85 -14.54 -5.03
C THR A 98 -13.95 -15.49 -4.22
N ALA A 99 -12.93 -14.96 -3.54
CA ALA A 99 -12.10 -15.73 -2.59
C ALA A 99 -12.94 -16.22 -1.40
N ALA A 100 -13.77 -15.36 -0.81
CA ALA A 100 -14.69 -15.74 0.26
C ALA A 100 -15.70 -16.82 -0.20
N ALA A 101 -16.29 -16.65 -1.39
CA ALA A 101 -17.19 -17.65 -1.97
C ALA A 101 -16.48 -18.99 -2.23
N SER A 102 -15.22 -18.98 -2.69
CA SER A 102 -14.39 -20.17 -2.85
C SER A 102 -14.12 -20.86 -1.51
N ILE A 103 -13.81 -20.12 -0.45
CA ILE A 103 -13.63 -20.68 0.91
C ILE A 103 -14.90 -21.41 1.36
N VAL A 104 -16.09 -20.85 1.12
CA VAL A 104 -17.36 -21.50 1.47
C VAL A 104 -17.50 -22.84 0.75
N PHE A 105 -17.21 -22.92 -0.55
CA PHE A 105 -17.26 -24.19 -1.29
C PHE A 105 -16.19 -25.18 -0.83
N ALA A 106 -14.99 -24.72 -0.48
CA ALA A 106 -13.94 -25.57 0.07
C ALA A 106 -14.33 -26.13 1.45
N LEU A 107 -14.97 -25.34 2.30
CA LEU A 107 -15.48 -25.78 3.60
C LEU A 107 -16.57 -26.84 3.45
N ILE A 108 -17.49 -26.66 2.49
CA ILE A 108 -18.53 -27.67 2.17
C ILE A 108 -17.89 -28.94 1.59
N SER A 109 -16.81 -28.83 0.81
CA SER A 109 -16.04 -29.98 0.34
C SER A 109 -15.37 -30.73 1.49
N ALA A 110 -14.82 -30.02 2.49
CA ALA A 110 -14.21 -30.64 3.66
C ALA A 110 -15.25 -31.41 4.48
N SER A 111 -16.44 -30.82 4.68
CA SER A 111 -17.55 -31.38 5.47
C SER A 111 -18.88 -31.40 4.68
N PRO A 112 -19.09 -32.41 3.80
CA PRO A 112 -20.23 -32.45 2.88
C PRO A 112 -21.58 -32.77 3.54
N GLU A 113 -21.62 -33.23 4.79
CA GLU A 113 -22.87 -33.32 5.58
C GLU A 113 -23.55 -31.95 5.65
N ARG A 114 -22.74 -30.90 5.85
CA ARG A 114 -23.14 -29.49 5.98
C ARG A 114 -23.60 -28.83 4.68
N ALA A 115 -23.60 -29.54 3.55
CA ALA A 115 -23.95 -28.99 2.24
C ALA A 115 -25.42 -28.54 2.12
N GLY A 116 -26.31 -29.00 3.00
CA GLY A 116 -27.71 -28.57 3.07
C GLY A 116 -27.90 -27.17 3.70
N LEU A 117 -26.97 -26.76 4.57
CA LEU A 117 -27.04 -25.52 5.34
C LEU A 117 -27.14 -24.26 4.46
N PRO A 118 -26.33 -24.06 3.40
CA PRO A 118 -26.42 -22.88 2.56
C PRO A 118 -27.79 -22.74 1.89
N ARG A 119 -28.37 -23.86 1.42
CA ARG A 119 -29.71 -23.86 0.79
C ARG A 119 -30.81 -23.56 1.79
N ALA A 120 -30.72 -24.12 3.00
CA ALA A 120 -31.68 -23.87 4.07
C ALA A 120 -31.63 -22.40 4.54
N VAL A 121 -30.43 -21.83 4.67
CA VAL A 121 -30.22 -20.40 4.99
C VAL A 121 -30.77 -19.51 3.89
N TRP A 122 -30.51 -19.82 2.62
CA TRP A 122 -31.02 -19.04 1.49
C TRP A 122 -32.56 -19.11 1.37
N ALA A 123 -33.15 -20.29 1.59
CA ALA A 123 -34.59 -20.48 1.62
C ALA A 123 -35.23 -19.69 2.78
N TRP A 124 -34.61 -19.74 3.96
CA TRP A 124 -35.05 -18.93 5.11
C TRP A 124 -34.93 -17.43 4.85
N LEU A 125 -33.80 -16.94 4.30
CA LEU A 125 -33.63 -15.53 3.93
C LEU A 125 -34.70 -15.06 2.95
N LYS A 126 -35.00 -15.87 1.94
CA LYS A 126 -36.06 -15.58 0.96
C LYS A 126 -37.45 -15.53 1.62
N ASP A 127 -37.73 -16.42 2.56
CA ASP A 127 -38.98 -16.44 3.31
C ASP A 127 -39.09 -15.25 4.29
N VAL A 128 -37.98 -14.81 4.89
CA VAL A 128 -37.93 -13.59 5.72
C VAL A 128 -38.18 -12.36 4.87
N ALA A 129 -37.52 -12.24 3.71
CA ALA A 129 -37.75 -11.15 2.76
C ALA A 129 -39.21 -11.12 2.24
N ALA A 130 -39.83 -12.30 2.08
CA ALA A 130 -41.23 -12.45 1.72
C ALA A 130 -42.21 -12.30 2.91
N ARG A 131 -41.73 -11.96 4.11
CA ARG A 131 -42.50 -11.87 5.38
C ARG A 131 -43.23 -13.16 5.79
N ARG A 132 -42.76 -14.32 5.31
CA ARG A 132 -43.31 -15.66 5.60
C ARG A 132 -42.60 -16.37 6.75
N ALA A 133 -41.47 -15.86 7.21
CA ALA A 133 -40.69 -16.41 8.32
C ALA A 133 -40.24 -15.30 9.27
N LYS A 134 -40.11 -15.62 10.57
CA LYS A 134 -39.58 -14.71 11.60
C LYS A 134 -38.18 -15.15 12.03
N LEU A 135 -37.44 -14.25 12.69
CA LEU A 135 -36.06 -14.51 13.15
C LEU A 135 -35.95 -15.73 14.09
N HIS A 136 -36.99 -16.02 14.87
CA HIS A 136 -37.03 -17.18 15.76
C HIS A 136 -37.07 -18.54 15.01
N ASP A 137 -37.53 -18.57 13.75
CA ASP A 137 -37.65 -19.81 12.96
C ASP A 137 -36.30 -20.31 12.42
N PHE A 138 -35.24 -19.50 12.57
CA PHE A 138 -33.89 -19.79 12.08
C PHE A 138 -33.36 -21.11 12.65
N LYS A 139 -33.43 -21.26 13.98
CA LYS A 139 -32.89 -22.44 14.68
C LYS A 139 -33.62 -23.72 14.26
N GLN A 140 -34.94 -23.67 14.12
CA GLN A 140 -35.77 -24.84 13.78
C GLN A 140 -35.65 -25.23 12.30
N ARG A 141 -35.37 -24.33 11.37
CA ARG A 141 -35.24 -24.69 9.94
C ARG A 141 -33.85 -25.18 9.57
N ILE A 142 -32.83 -24.71 10.28
CA ILE A 142 -31.43 -25.02 10.00
C ILE A 142 -31.01 -26.34 10.66
N LEU A 143 -31.48 -26.62 11.87
CA LEU A 143 -31.18 -27.89 12.58
C LEU A 143 -31.76 -29.14 11.89
N TYR A 144 -32.86 -29.00 11.12
CA TYR A 144 -33.48 -30.13 10.41
C TYR A 144 -32.98 -30.32 8.97
N ALA A 145 -32.09 -29.45 8.48
CA ALA A 145 -31.49 -29.57 7.15
C ALA A 145 -30.32 -30.58 7.10
N ASP A 146 -29.87 -31.06 8.26
CA ASP A 146 -28.61 -31.79 8.48
C ASP A 146 -28.71 -33.32 8.34
N SER A 147 -29.88 -33.88 7.97
CA SER A 147 -30.13 -35.33 7.96
C SER A 147 -30.20 -35.99 6.57
N ALA A 148 -29.80 -35.30 5.50
CA ALA A 148 -30.00 -35.76 4.11
C ALA A 148 -28.94 -36.78 3.60
N PHE A 149 -28.53 -37.72 4.45
CA PHE A 149 -27.80 -38.94 4.04
C PHE A 149 -28.45 -40.16 4.68
N SER A 150 -29.74 -40.34 4.41
CA SER A 150 -30.42 -41.64 4.53
C SER A 150 -30.78 -42.02 3.11
N ASP A 151 -29.96 -42.85 2.47
CA ASP A 151 -30.48 -43.62 1.36
C ASP A 151 -31.60 -44.50 1.92
N GLY A 152 -32.70 -44.66 1.19
CA GLY A 152 -33.92 -45.31 1.69
C GLY A 152 -33.79 -46.82 1.96
N SER A 153 -32.57 -47.36 2.08
CA SER A 153 -32.31 -48.75 2.41
C SER A 153 -32.63 -49.01 3.88
N SER A 154 -33.62 -49.85 4.15
CA SER A 154 -34.20 -50.08 5.48
C SER A 154 -33.29 -50.80 6.49
N GLN A 155 -32.02 -51.05 6.16
CA GLN A 155 -31.06 -51.67 7.08
C GLN A 155 -29.76 -50.87 7.14
N PRO A 156 -29.31 -50.47 8.35
CA PRO A 156 -28.04 -49.77 8.52
C PRO A 156 -26.86 -50.62 8.04
N ASN A 157 -25.85 -49.98 7.47
CA ASN A 157 -24.60 -50.64 7.14
C ASN A 157 -23.58 -50.37 8.25
N ILE A 158 -23.33 -51.36 9.10
CA ILE A 158 -22.43 -51.27 10.27
C ILE A 158 -20.99 -50.86 9.91
N LEU A 159 -20.58 -51.04 8.65
CA LEU A 159 -19.25 -50.66 8.18
C LEU A 159 -19.14 -49.15 7.96
N ILE A 160 -20.26 -48.47 7.69
CA ILE A 160 -20.37 -47.01 7.60
C ILE A 160 -20.39 -46.43 9.02
N TYR A 161 -19.52 -45.45 9.28
CA TYR A 161 -19.40 -44.84 10.60
C TYR A 161 -20.70 -44.18 11.08
N GLU A 162 -21.41 -43.46 10.20
CA GLU A 162 -22.65 -42.74 10.53
C GLU A 162 -23.76 -43.68 11.02
N ASP A 163 -23.93 -44.81 10.35
CA ASP A 163 -24.89 -45.85 10.73
C ASP A 163 -24.46 -46.55 12.02
N ARG A 164 -23.17 -46.91 12.13
CA ARG A 164 -22.61 -47.56 13.31
C ARG A 164 -22.73 -46.71 14.58
N ALA A 165 -22.52 -45.40 14.47
CA ALA A 165 -22.57 -44.48 15.61
C ALA A 165 -23.97 -44.36 16.23
N ARG A 166 -25.02 -44.80 15.53
CA ARG A 166 -26.42 -44.77 16.00
C ARG A 166 -26.83 -46.06 16.74
N LEU A 167 -25.99 -47.09 16.73
CA LEU A 167 -26.31 -48.40 17.32
C LEU A 167 -25.88 -48.47 18.80
N SER A 168 -26.68 -49.16 19.62
CA SER A 168 -26.25 -49.60 20.94
C SER A 168 -25.23 -50.73 20.85
N LYS A 169 -24.50 -50.98 21.95
CA LYS A 169 -23.48 -52.05 22.01
C LYS A 169 -24.05 -53.43 21.67
N SER A 170 -25.28 -53.74 22.10
CA SER A 170 -25.95 -55.01 21.82
C SER A 170 -26.36 -55.13 20.36
N GLU A 171 -26.97 -54.09 19.79
CA GLU A 171 -27.38 -54.06 18.38
C GLU A 171 -26.17 -54.16 17.43
N TYR A 172 -25.06 -53.50 17.78
CA TYR A 172 -23.80 -53.62 17.05
C TYR A 172 -23.28 -55.07 17.04
N TRP A 173 -23.28 -55.74 18.19
CA TRP A 173 -22.81 -57.13 18.29
C TRP A 173 -23.67 -58.08 17.46
N GLU A 174 -24.99 -57.96 17.55
CA GLU A 174 -25.94 -58.79 16.80
C GLU A 174 -25.78 -58.62 15.27
N GLN A 175 -25.77 -57.38 14.78
CA GLN A 175 -25.58 -57.09 13.36
C GLN A 175 -24.20 -57.52 12.84
N MET A 176 -23.16 -57.44 13.66
CA MET A 176 -21.83 -57.92 13.27
C MET A 176 -21.79 -59.45 13.10
N GLN A 177 -22.46 -60.19 14.00
CA GLN A 177 -22.57 -61.64 13.88
C GLN A 177 -23.40 -62.05 12.66
N GLU A 178 -24.49 -61.32 12.36
CA GLU A 178 -25.32 -61.54 11.17
C GLU A 178 -24.50 -61.37 9.88
N ILE A 179 -23.76 -60.27 9.74
CA ILE A 179 -22.96 -60.00 8.53
C ILE A 179 -21.83 -61.03 8.38
N LEU A 180 -21.16 -61.41 9.47
CA LEU A 180 -20.07 -62.39 9.43
C LEU A 180 -20.56 -63.83 9.20
N SER A 181 -21.87 -64.08 9.30
CA SER A 181 -22.45 -65.41 9.11
C SER A 181 -22.37 -65.90 7.65
N SER A 182 -22.32 -64.98 6.68
CA SER A 182 -22.25 -65.33 5.26
C SER A 182 -21.29 -64.45 4.47
N ARG A 183 -20.53 -65.05 3.54
CA ARG A 183 -19.66 -64.29 2.62
C ARG A 183 -20.47 -63.37 1.70
N HIS A 184 -21.70 -63.76 1.37
CA HIS A 184 -22.57 -62.96 0.52
C HIS A 184 -22.93 -61.63 1.21
N ASP A 185 -23.26 -61.68 2.50
CA ASP A 185 -23.64 -60.48 3.28
C ASP A 185 -22.43 -59.58 3.54
N VAL A 186 -21.26 -60.17 3.82
CA VAL A 186 -19.99 -59.41 3.88
C VAL A 186 -19.76 -58.65 2.57
N TYR A 187 -19.82 -59.33 1.42
CA TYR A 187 -19.60 -58.68 0.13
C TYR A 187 -20.68 -57.66 -0.21
N HIS A 188 -21.94 -57.91 0.12
CA HIS A 188 -23.03 -56.96 -0.08
C HIS A 188 -22.79 -55.67 0.73
N LYS A 189 -22.52 -55.79 2.04
CA LYS A 189 -22.27 -54.63 2.91
C LYS A 189 -20.99 -53.88 2.53
N MET A 190 -19.96 -54.59 2.08
CA MET A 190 -18.74 -53.97 1.54
C MET A 190 -19.02 -53.23 0.22
N SER A 191 -19.82 -53.80 -0.68
CA SER A 191 -20.25 -53.12 -1.90
C SER A 191 -21.06 -51.86 -1.61
N ASP A 192 -21.99 -51.91 -0.66
CA ASP A 192 -22.78 -50.75 -0.22
C ASP A 192 -21.89 -49.64 0.34
N GLN A 193 -20.91 -50.00 1.18
CA GLN A 193 -19.98 -49.03 1.75
C GLN A 193 -19.06 -48.43 0.68
N LEU A 194 -18.59 -49.22 -0.29
CA LEU A 194 -17.79 -48.72 -1.41
C LEU A 194 -18.60 -47.76 -2.29
N TYR A 195 -19.87 -48.08 -2.55
CA TYR A 195 -20.80 -47.18 -3.24
C TYR A 195 -20.99 -45.85 -2.49
N TRP A 196 -21.21 -45.92 -1.17
CA TRP A 196 -21.33 -44.74 -0.32
C TRP A 196 -20.07 -43.88 -0.30
N LEU A 197 -18.88 -44.49 -0.22
CA LEU A 197 -17.60 -43.79 -0.32
C LEU A 197 -17.46 -43.06 -1.65
N GLY A 198 -17.78 -43.73 -2.77
CA GLY A 198 -17.75 -43.12 -4.10
C GLY A 198 -18.72 -41.93 -4.22
N MET A 199 -19.92 -42.01 -3.62
CA MET A 199 -20.85 -40.88 -3.58
C MET A 199 -20.30 -39.70 -2.79
N ILE A 200 -19.65 -39.95 -1.64
CA ILE A 200 -19.01 -38.89 -0.84
C ILE A 200 -17.84 -38.28 -1.58
N ALA A 201 -16.96 -39.10 -2.16
CA ALA A 201 -15.85 -38.63 -2.96
C ALA A 201 -16.35 -37.71 -4.07
N ASN A 202 -17.36 -38.14 -4.84
CA ASN A 202 -17.98 -37.33 -5.89
C ASN A 202 -18.52 -36.00 -5.36
N LYS A 203 -19.20 -36.00 -4.20
CA LYS A 203 -19.73 -34.78 -3.58
C LYS A 203 -18.60 -33.83 -3.15
N LYS A 204 -17.55 -34.34 -2.52
CA LYS A 204 -16.36 -33.54 -2.14
C LYS A 204 -15.70 -32.95 -3.39
N PHE A 205 -15.39 -33.77 -4.39
CA PHE A 205 -14.78 -33.29 -5.63
C PHE A 205 -15.65 -32.29 -6.40
N LYS A 206 -16.98 -32.43 -6.37
CA LYS A 206 -17.90 -31.46 -6.99
C LYS A 206 -17.81 -30.09 -6.32
N TYR A 207 -17.83 -30.03 -4.99
CA TYR A 207 -17.70 -28.76 -4.26
C TYR A 207 -16.28 -28.20 -4.33
N LEU A 208 -15.27 -29.05 -4.28
CA LEU A 208 -13.89 -28.65 -4.50
C LEU A 208 -13.70 -28.04 -5.89
N ASN A 209 -14.27 -28.65 -6.94
CA ASN A 209 -14.20 -28.12 -8.30
C ASN A 209 -14.98 -26.79 -8.42
N MET A 210 -16.11 -26.66 -7.73
CA MET A 210 -16.83 -25.39 -7.66
C MET A 210 -15.98 -24.30 -6.99
N SER A 211 -15.30 -24.61 -5.89
CA SER A 211 -14.35 -23.71 -5.22
C SER A 211 -13.27 -23.23 -6.19
N TYR A 212 -12.58 -24.16 -6.86
CA TYR A 212 -11.54 -23.82 -7.85
C TYR A 212 -12.10 -22.99 -9.00
N THR A 213 -13.30 -23.32 -9.49
CA THR A 213 -13.93 -22.59 -10.60
C THR A 213 -14.21 -21.15 -10.19
N VAL A 214 -14.83 -20.94 -9.02
CA VAL A 214 -15.13 -19.61 -8.49
C VAL A 214 -13.86 -18.80 -8.25
N PHE A 215 -12.83 -19.41 -7.67
CA PHE A 215 -11.54 -18.74 -7.46
C PHE A 215 -10.86 -18.36 -8.79
N ARG A 216 -10.76 -19.31 -9.73
CA ARG A 216 -10.09 -19.09 -11.03
C ARG A 216 -10.77 -17.98 -11.84
N TRP A 217 -12.10 -18.03 -11.95
CA TRP A 217 -12.84 -17.00 -12.67
C TRP A 217 -12.88 -15.68 -11.91
N GLY A 218 -12.88 -15.72 -10.58
CA GLY A 218 -12.77 -14.52 -9.74
C GLY A 218 -11.45 -13.78 -9.91
N LEU A 219 -10.33 -14.52 -9.88
CA LEU A 219 -9.00 -13.97 -10.16
C LEU A 219 -8.92 -13.39 -11.57
N LEU A 220 -9.44 -14.10 -12.57
CA LEU A 220 -9.46 -13.59 -13.95
C LEU A 220 -10.32 -12.32 -14.05
N ALA A 221 -11.50 -12.31 -13.43
CA ALA A 221 -12.38 -11.15 -13.41
C ALA A 221 -11.76 -9.94 -12.69
N SER A 222 -11.01 -10.16 -11.60
CA SER A 222 -10.30 -9.07 -10.92
C SER A 222 -9.15 -8.52 -11.76
N VAL A 223 -8.40 -9.37 -12.48
CA VAL A 223 -7.35 -8.90 -13.40
C VAL A 223 -7.96 -8.12 -14.57
N ILE A 224 -9.04 -8.63 -15.16
CA ILE A 224 -9.76 -7.92 -16.23
C ILE A 224 -10.33 -6.60 -15.72
N ALA A 225 -10.91 -6.57 -14.51
CA ALA A 225 -11.40 -5.34 -13.91
C ALA A 225 -10.26 -4.35 -13.67
N PHE A 226 -9.09 -4.80 -13.22
CA PHE A 226 -7.92 -3.96 -13.03
C PHE A 226 -7.43 -3.35 -14.35
N VAL A 227 -7.23 -4.18 -15.36
CA VAL A 227 -6.83 -3.73 -16.70
C VAL A 227 -7.88 -2.82 -17.30
N GLY A 228 -9.17 -3.16 -17.19
CA GLY A 228 -10.28 -2.37 -17.68
C GLY A 228 -10.34 -0.98 -17.03
N VAL A 229 -10.23 -0.90 -15.70
CA VAL A 229 -10.18 0.37 -14.98
C VAL A 229 -8.97 1.20 -15.43
N LYS A 230 -7.78 0.59 -15.57
CA LYS A 230 -6.57 1.26 -16.06
C LYS A 230 -6.65 1.70 -17.53
N SER A 231 -7.21 0.88 -18.40
CA SER A 231 -7.37 1.19 -19.84
C SER A 231 -8.41 2.29 -20.06
N ILE A 232 -9.52 2.29 -19.32
CA ILE A 232 -10.51 3.37 -19.37
C ILE A 232 -9.88 4.69 -18.92
N GLN A 233 -9.10 4.68 -17.83
CA GLN A 233 -8.33 5.84 -17.37
C GLN A 233 -7.34 6.35 -18.42
N SER A 234 -6.76 5.47 -19.24
CA SER A 234 -5.79 5.84 -20.28
C SER A 234 -6.43 6.33 -21.60
N ILE A 235 -7.65 5.89 -21.93
CA ILE A 235 -8.28 6.15 -23.25
C ILE A 235 -9.26 7.33 -23.18
N MET A 236 -9.92 7.53 -22.04
CA MET A 236 -10.80 8.68 -21.82
C MET A 236 -10.30 9.49 -20.63
N PRO A 237 -9.31 10.40 -20.83
CA PRO A 237 -8.96 11.36 -19.80
C PRO A 237 -10.21 12.16 -19.37
N VAL A 238 -11.15 12.42 -20.30
CA VAL A 238 -12.38 13.22 -20.10
C VAL A 238 -13.48 12.52 -19.26
N LEU A 239 -13.48 11.18 -19.13
CA LEU A 239 -14.42 10.47 -18.23
C LEU A 239 -13.76 9.99 -16.93
N ALA A 240 -12.42 10.05 -16.85
CA ALA A 240 -11.67 9.96 -15.60
C ALA A 240 -11.43 11.34 -14.95
N ASP A 241 -11.67 12.43 -15.71
CA ASP A 241 -11.56 13.83 -15.25
C ASP A 241 -12.71 14.30 -14.35
N THR A 242 -13.68 13.44 -14.04
CA THR A 242 -14.54 13.66 -12.88
C THR A 242 -13.82 13.25 -11.59
N GLY A 243 -12.81 14.05 -11.21
CA GLY A 243 -12.51 14.29 -9.80
C GLY A 243 -11.22 13.70 -9.23
N GLN A 244 -10.12 13.59 -9.99
CA GLN A 244 -8.78 13.54 -9.38
C GLN A 244 -7.89 14.72 -9.80
N ALA A 245 -7.83 15.10 -11.08
CA ALA A 245 -7.20 16.37 -11.49
C ALA A 245 -7.98 17.60 -10.98
N ILE A 246 -9.31 17.50 -10.88
CA ILE A 246 -10.18 18.54 -10.29
C ILE A 246 -10.32 18.40 -8.75
N LYS A 247 -9.95 17.24 -8.16
CA LYS A 247 -9.85 17.12 -6.69
C LYS A 247 -8.51 17.58 -6.13
N LEU A 248 -7.43 17.57 -6.91
CA LEU A 248 -6.13 18.09 -6.46
C LEU A 248 -6.17 19.61 -6.25
N ARG A 249 -6.90 20.34 -7.10
CA ARG A 249 -7.25 21.76 -6.85
C ARG A 249 -8.11 22.00 -5.59
N ASN A 250 -8.84 20.98 -5.11
CA ASN A 250 -9.64 21.04 -3.88
C ASN A 250 -8.93 20.40 -2.65
N LEU A 251 -7.68 19.95 -2.80
CA LEU A 251 -6.86 19.34 -1.74
C LEU A 251 -5.61 20.18 -1.40
N GLY A 252 -5.49 21.38 -1.98
CA GLY A 252 -4.38 22.30 -1.71
C GLY A 252 -3.03 21.90 -2.33
N ILE A 253 -2.95 20.82 -3.12
CA ILE A 253 -1.74 20.40 -3.85
C ILE A 253 -1.84 20.87 -5.31
N ASN A 254 -0.86 21.66 -5.74
CA ASN A 254 -0.77 22.26 -7.06
C ASN A 254 0.55 21.87 -7.73
N ASP A 255 0.60 21.97 -9.05
CA ASP A 255 1.81 21.77 -9.84
C ASP A 255 2.45 23.14 -10.11
N PHE A 256 3.78 23.18 -10.18
CA PHE A 256 4.50 24.29 -10.79
C PHE A 256 4.31 24.28 -12.31
N ASP A 257 4.69 25.37 -12.99
CA ASP A 257 4.63 25.46 -14.46
C ASP A 257 5.98 25.06 -15.11
N ASN A 258 7.09 25.57 -14.56
CA ASN A 258 8.44 25.42 -15.13
C ASN A 258 9.54 25.09 -14.10
N ILE A 259 9.16 24.84 -12.84
CA ILE A 259 10.04 24.34 -11.79
C ILE A 259 9.91 22.82 -11.72
N TYR A 260 11.04 22.10 -11.75
CA TYR A 260 11.08 20.64 -11.85
C TYR A 260 11.70 19.97 -10.65
N GLU A 261 12.78 20.54 -10.10
CA GLU A 261 13.56 19.91 -9.03
C GLU A 261 13.83 20.94 -7.91
N PRO A 262 12.77 21.45 -7.23
CA PRO A 262 12.92 22.50 -6.23
C PRO A 262 13.50 21.99 -4.92
N SER A 263 14.59 22.61 -4.47
CA SER A 263 15.22 22.25 -3.18
C SER A 263 14.81 23.16 -2.03
N ALA A 264 14.69 24.48 -2.26
CA ALA A 264 14.30 25.43 -1.21
C ALA A 264 13.47 26.60 -1.70
N VAL A 265 12.72 27.21 -0.78
CA VAL A 265 11.92 28.41 -1.04
C VAL A 265 12.09 29.43 0.08
N GLN A 266 12.02 30.71 -0.27
CA GLN A 266 11.95 31.79 0.70
C GLN A 266 11.11 32.96 0.16
N GLN A 267 10.18 33.48 0.98
CA GLN A 267 9.44 34.69 0.63
C GLN A 267 10.29 35.96 0.77
N LEU A 268 10.35 36.75 -0.30
CA LEU A 268 11.02 38.04 -0.37
C LEU A 268 10.20 39.15 0.32
N PRO A 269 10.83 40.28 0.71
CA PRO A 269 10.12 41.40 1.35
C PRO A 269 9.00 42.01 0.50
N ASP A 270 9.05 41.86 -0.82
CA ASP A 270 8.00 42.34 -1.74
C ASP A 270 6.86 41.34 -1.96
N GLY A 271 6.87 40.22 -1.22
CA GLY A 271 5.83 39.19 -1.23
C GLY A 271 6.03 38.07 -2.27
N ARG A 272 6.99 38.21 -3.19
CA ARG A 272 7.33 37.15 -4.15
C ARG A 272 8.07 36.00 -3.47
N LEU A 273 8.06 34.82 -4.09
CA LEU A 273 8.86 33.69 -3.66
C LEU A 273 10.14 33.61 -4.48
N LEU A 274 11.25 33.33 -3.82
CA LEU A 274 12.46 32.86 -4.45
C LEU A 274 12.53 31.35 -4.26
N VAL A 275 12.56 30.59 -5.35
CA VAL A 275 12.75 29.15 -5.36
C VAL A 275 14.12 28.84 -5.96
N VAL A 276 14.83 27.86 -5.42
CA VAL A 276 16.08 27.33 -5.98
C VAL A 276 15.91 25.88 -6.43
N GLU A 277 16.65 25.51 -7.49
CA GLU A 277 16.70 24.16 -8.06
C GLU A 277 18.16 23.67 -8.18
N ASP A 278 18.32 22.36 -8.33
CA ASP A 278 19.62 21.70 -8.48
C ASP A 278 20.30 21.98 -9.85
N GLU A 279 19.50 22.23 -10.88
CA GLU A 279 19.96 22.36 -12.26
C GLU A 279 20.45 23.79 -12.58
N PRO A 280 21.69 23.97 -13.06
CA PRO A 280 22.25 25.30 -13.29
C PRO A 280 21.54 26.19 -14.31
N SER A 281 20.80 25.61 -15.25
CA SER A 281 19.97 26.41 -16.17
C SER A 281 18.69 26.97 -15.54
N ARG A 282 18.31 26.49 -14.34
CA ARG A 282 17.10 26.87 -13.58
C ARG A 282 17.38 27.14 -12.10
N ALA A 283 18.63 27.46 -11.75
CA ALA A 283 19.09 27.57 -10.37
C ALA A 283 18.28 28.53 -9.48
N PHE A 284 17.60 29.53 -10.07
CA PHE A 284 16.73 30.46 -9.34
C PHE A 284 15.48 30.80 -10.17
N SER A 285 14.33 30.76 -9.49
CA SER A 285 13.03 31.11 -10.04
C SER A 285 12.32 32.11 -9.14
N LEU A 286 11.84 33.22 -9.72
CA LEU A 286 11.07 34.26 -9.03
C LEU A 286 9.58 34.08 -9.30
N VAL A 287 8.88 33.56 -8.30
CA VAL A 287 7.48 33.18 -8.42
C VAL A 287 6.59 34.22 -7.74
N LYS A 288 5.48 34.58 -8.39
CA LYS A 288 4.50 35.53 -7.86
C LYS A 288 3.21 34.82 -7.47
N PHE A 289 2.53 35.32 -6.45
CA PHE A 289 1.15 34.92 -6.22
C PHE A 289 0.22 35.65 -7.17
N THR A 290 -0.71 34.91 -7.77
CA THR A 290 -1.85 35.44 -8.52
C THR A 290 -2.97 35.89 -7.57
N GLU A 291 -3.99 36.57 -8.09
CA GLU A 291 -5.14 37.02 -7.29
C GLU A 291 -5.92 35.86 -6.65
N ASP A 292 -5.95 34.68 -7.29
CA ASP A 292 -6.57 33.46 -6.78
C ASP A 292 -5.66 32.66 -5.84
N GLY A 293 -4.45 33.15 -5.54
CA GLY A 293 -3.49 32.51 -4.62
C GLY A 293 -2.69 31.36 -5.21
N THR A 294 -2.78 31.14 -6.53
CA THR A 294 -1.89 30.23 -7.26
C THR A 294 -0.56 30.91 -7.57
N LEU A 295 0.38 30.14 -8.13
CA LEU A 295 1.72 30.63 -8.46
C LEU A 295 1.80 30.97 -9.95
N TYR A 296 2.46 32.10 -10.25
CA TYR A 296 2.79 32.55 -11.59
C TYR A 296 4.31 32.62 -11.74
N GLU A 297 4.81 31.93 -12.76
CA GLU A 297 6.24 31.82 -13.09
C GLU A 297 6.57 32.63 -14.36
N ASP A 298 7.76 33.22 -14.40
CA ASP A 298 8.23 34.04 -15.53
C ASP A 298 9.63 33.59 -15.95
N GLU A 299 9.68 32.62 -16.86
CA GLU A 299 10.93 32.03 -17.34
C GLU A 299 11.92 33.09 -17.88
N ALA A 300 11.41 34.16 -18.51
CA ALA A 300 12.25 35.22 -19.05
C ALA A 300 12.90 36.05 -17.93
N LEU A 301 12.19 36.27 -16.83
CA LEU A 301 12.73 36.90 -15.62
C LEU A 301 13.76 35.99 -14.94
N ASP A 302 13.47 34.70 -14.83
CA ASP A 302 14.34 33.70 -14.18
C ASP A 302 15.68 33.60 -14.90
N LEU A 303 15.67 33.51 -16.23
CA LEU A 303 16.89 33.52 -17.05
C LEU A 303 17.70 34.82 -16.89
N ARG A 304 17.05 35.97 -16.66
CA ARG A 304 17.74 37.24 -16.39
C ARG A 304 18.36 37.23 -15.00
N LEU A 305 17.65 36.70 -14.00
CA LEU A 305 18.11 36.58 -12.64
C LEU A 305 19.34 35.68 -12.56
N ILE A 306 19.28 34.48 -13.14
CA ILE A 306 20.40 33.52 -13.16
C ILE A 306 21.67 34.14 -13.77
N ARG A 307 21.54 34.89 -14.87
CA ARG A 307 22.68 35.57 -15.50
C ARG A 307 23.33 36.62 -14.59
N SER A 308 22.58 37.22 -13.67
CA SER A 308 23.10 38.24 -12.75
C SER A 308 24.06 37.68 -11.69
N PHE A 309 24.03 36.37 -11.44
CA PHE A 309 24.94 35.71 -10.50
C PHE A 309 26.37 35.52 -11.06
N GLN A 310 26.61 35.76 -12.35
CA GLN A 310 27.95 35.73 -12.98
C GLN A 310 28.70 34.38 -12.91
N ARG A 311 28.14 33.37 -12.24
CA ARG A 311 28.67 32.01 -12.11
C ARG A 311 27.55 31.02 -12.38
N LYS A 312 27.92 29.84 -12.87
CA LYS A 312 26.99 28.71 -12.94
C LYS A 312 26.85 28.14 -11.54
N LEU A 313 25.64 28.17 -11.01
CA LEU A 313 25.30 27.64 -9.71
C LEU A 313 24.45 26.42 -9.94
N SER A 314 24.80 25.32 -9.30
CA SER A 314 24.09 24.03 -9.37
C SER A 314 24.06 23.46 -7.98
N ASP A 315 23.19 22.50 -7.71
CA ASP A 315 23.10 21.84 -6.40
C ASP A 315 22.72 22.82 -5.28
N LEU A 316 21.92 23.85 -5.57
CA LEU A 316 21.47 24.79 -4.55
C LEU A 316 20.40 24.10 -3.70
N GLU A 317 20.68 23.88 -2.42
CA GLU A 317 19.80 23.08 -1.56
C GLU A 317 19.10 23.89 -0.48
N GLY A 318 19.67 25.02 -0.04
CA GLY A 318 19.15 25.76 1.11
C GLY A 318 19.05 27.25 0.85
N LEU A 319 17.98 27.86 1.38
CA LEU A 319 17.75 29.30 1.40
C LEU A 319 17.43 29.78 2.82
N ALA A 320 17.89 30.98 3.18
CA ALA A 320 17.48 31.66 4.40
C ALA A 320 17.45 33.17 4.22
N ARG A 321 16.61 33.88 5.00
CA ARG A 321 16.52 35.35 4.98
C ARG A 321 16.75 35.99 6.35
N ASP A 322 17.64 36.97 6.38
CA ASP A 322 17.91 37.77 7.58
C ASP A 322 16.86 38.91 7.79
N ASN A 323 17.09 39.70 8.85
CA ASN A 323 16.25 40.84 9.22
C ASN A 323 16.44 42.06 8.29
N GLU A 324 17.55 42.15 7.57
CA GLU A 324 17.87 43.24 6.63
C GLU A 324 17.37 42.94 5.20
N GLY A 325 16.82 41.74 4.98
CA GLY A 325 16.30 41.27 3.70
C GLY A 325 17.36 40.66 2.78
N TYR A 326 18.56 40.38 3.28
CA TYR A 326 19.54 39.58 2.55
C TYR A 326 19.14 38.11 2.57
N ILE A 327 19.36 37.48 1.43
CA ILE A 327 19.20 36.06 1.20
C ILE A 327 20.56 35.39 1.31
N TYR A 328 20.58 34.31 2.06
CA TYR A 328 21.67 33.35 2.14
C TYR A 328 21.26 32.12 1.34
N ALA A 329 22.16 31.61 0.52
CA ALA A 329 21.96 30.36 -0.20
C ALA A 329 23.18 29.46 -0.01
N THR A 330 22.96 28.15 -0.01
CA THR A 330 24.04 27.15 0.06
C THR A 330 23.84 26.07 -0.99
N THR A 331 24.95 25.60 -1.54
CA THR A 331 24.98 24.36 -2.30
C THR A 331 24.99 23.13 -1.38
N SER A 332 24.77 21.92 -1.90
CA SER A 332 24.81 20.68 -1.12
C SER A 332 26.17 20.38 -0.48
N HIS A 333 27.26 20.86 -1.11
CA HIS A 333 28.65 20.46 -0.82
C HIS A 333 28.95 18.97 -1.04
N SER A 334 28.02 18.21 -1.61
CA SER A 334 28.14 16.78 -1.81
C SER A 334 29.23 16.39 -2.81
N ARG A 335 29.80 15.20 -2.58
CA ARG A 335 30.72 14.58 -3.54
C ARG A 335 29.93 14.00 -4.71
N ASN A 336 30.59 13.91 -5.85
CA ASN A 336 29.97 13.29 -7.02
C ASN A 336 29.76 11.77 -6.81
N LYS A 337 29.07 11.10 -7.76
CA LYS A 337 28.80 9.64 -7.71
C LYS A 337 30.05 8.74 -7.60
N LYS A 338 31.25 9.26 -7.83
CA LYS A 338 32.54 8.56 -7.68
C LYS A 338 33.24 8.86 -6.33
N GLY A 339 32.63 9.68 -5.47
CA GLY A 339 33.23 10.13 -4.21
C GLY A 339 34.26 11.26 -4.38
N GLU A 340 34.34 11.89 -5.55
CA GLU A 340 35.29 12.98 -5.79
C GLU A 340 34.67 14.32 -5.39
N ARG A 341 35.46 15.16 -4.72
CA ARG A 341 35.11 16.52 -4.32
C ARG A 341 35.03 17.44 -5.54
N ARG A 342 34.09 18.39 -5.53
CA ARG A 342 33.92 19.41 -6.58
C ARG A 342 33.94 20.82 -5.98
N PRO A 343 35.12 21.40 -5.73
CA PRO A 343 35.23 22.73 -5.12
C PRO A 343 34.55 23.85 -5.93
N ASP A 344 34.37 23.65 -7.24
CA ASP A 344 33.65 24.55 -8.14
C ASP A 344 32.13 24.55 -7.95
N ARG A 345 31.59 23.60 -7.16
CA ARG A 345 30.18 23.53 -6.75
C ARG A 345 29.99 23.82 -5.27
N GLU A 346 31.06 24.11 -4.52
CA GLU A 346 31.00 24.36 -3.07
C GLU A 346 30.91 25.86 -2.78
N HIS A 347 29.68 26.36 -2.70
CA HIS A 347 29.40 27.79 -2.57
C HIS A 347 28.34 28.06 -1.51
N MET A 348 28.65 29.02 -0.65
CA MET A 348 27.63 29.81 0.02
C MET A 348 27.55 31.18 -0.64
N LEU A 349 26.35 31.74 -0.65
CA LEU A 349 26.06 33.04 -1.25
C LEU A 349 25.34 33.93 -0.25
N ARG A 350 25.61 35.22 -0.33
CA ARG A 350 24.81 36.26 0.29
C ARG A 350 24.51 37.33 -0.74
N PHE A 351 23.25 37.70 -0.87
CA PHE A 351 22.80 38.70 -1.85
C PHE A 351 21.47 39.31 -1.44
N LYS A 352 21.07 40.39 -2.12
CA LYS A 352 19.76 41.01 -1.94
C LYS A 352 19.03 41.07 -3.28
N ILE A 353 17.73 40.82 -3.27
CA ILE A 353 16.88 41.01 -4.45
C ILE A 353 16.06 42.28 -4.26
N GLU A 354 16.28 43.27 -5.13
CA GLU A 354 15.51 44.51 -5.16
C GLU A 354 14.90 44.69 -6.54
N GLY A 355 13.57 44.65 -6.63
CA GLY A 355 12.89 44.50 -7.91
C GLY A 355 13.38 43.26 -8.64
N ASN A 356 13.85 43.40 -9.88
CA ASN A 356 14.28 42.25 -10.69
C ASN A 356 15.80 42.04 -10.73
N ASN A 357 16.54 42.71 -9.86
CA ASN A 357 18.00 42.71 -9.88
C ASN A 357 18.58 42.14 -8.58
N VAL A 358 19.71 41.46 -8.72
CA VAL A 358 20.54 41.01 -7.61
C VAL A 358 21.56 42.09 -7.26
N HIS A 359 21.59 42.45 -5.98
CA HIS A 359 22.50 43.42 -5.40
C HIS A 359 23.39 42.75 -4.35
N ASP A 360 24.57 43.34 -4.11
CA ASP A 360 25.50 42.94 -3.06
C ASP A 360 25.86 41.44 -3.04
N LEU A 361 25.93 40.83 -4.23
CA LEU A 361 26.29 39.43 -4.36
C LEU A 361 27.71 39.18 -3.85
N ARG A 362 27.81 38.27 -2.88
CA ARG A 362 29.06 37.81 -2.27
C ARG A 362 29.07 36.29 -2.23
N TYR A 363 30.24 35.73 -2.45
CA TYR A 363 30.51 34.31 -2.41
C TYR A 363 31.43 34.00 -1.24
N PHE A 364 31.17 32.85 -0.62
CA PHE A 364 32.10 32.21 0.29
C PHE A 364 32.31 30.75 -0.17
N SER A 365 33.58 30.35 -0.24
CA SER A 365 34.00 28.99 -0.57
C SER A 365 35.01 28.54 0.48
N GLY A 366 35.03 27.23 0.76
CA GLY A 366 35.88 26.67 1.82
C GLY A 366 35.14 26.34 3.12
N LEU A 367 33.80 26.30 3.10
CA LEU A 367 33.01 25.82 4.23
C LEU A 367 33.38 24.39 4.61
N THR A 368 33.49 23.48 3.63
CA THR A 368 33.85 22.08 3.84
C THR A 368 35.21 21.93 4.54
N ASP A 369 36.22 22.67 4.08
CA ASP A 369 37.55 22.66 4.71
C ASP A 369 37.48 23.24 6.14
N THR A 370 36.73 24.34 6.32
CA THR A 370 36.59 24.98 7.63
C THR A 370 35.85 24.08 8.63
N LEU A 371 34.86 23.31 8.20
CA LEU A 371 34.17 22.32 9.04
C LEU A 371 35.13 21.19 9.45
N ALA A 372 35.89 20.63 8.49
CA ALA A 372 36.80 19.52 8.73
C ALA A 372 38.02 19.87 9.60
N GLU A 373 38.51 21.12 9.53
CA GLU A 373 39.72 21.57 10.22
C GLU A 373 39.44 22.29 11.56
N SER A 374 38.18 22.43 11.98
CA SER A 374 37.84 23.25 13.14
C SER A 374 37.94 22.51 14.47
N ASP A 375 39.03 22.77 15.21
CA ASP A 375 39.21 22.33 16.60
C ASP A 375 38.05 22.76 17.52
N THR A 376 37.42 23.90 17.24
CA THR A 376 36.32 24.43 18.06
C THR A 376 35.06 23.59 17.85
N LEU A 377 34.74 23.26 16.61
CA LEU A 377 33.60 22.41 16.28
C LEU A 377 33.78 21.00 16.85
N ASP A 378 34.98 20.43 16.71
CA ASP A 378 35.31 19.13 17.29
C ASP A 378 35.12 19.09 18.81
N LYS A 379 35.54 20.14 19.52
CA LYS A 379 35.30 20.26 20.97
C LYS A 379 33.81 20.35 21.30
N LEU A 380 33.04 21.14 20.54
CA LEU A 380 31.59 21.26 20.71
C LEU A 380 30.91 19.89 20.54
N ILE A 381 31.23 19.15 19.48
CA ILE A 381 30.66 17.82 19.22
C ILE A 381 31.01 16.84 20.34
N ARG A 382 32.30 16.74 20.72
CA ARG A 382 32.75 15.82 21.77
C ARG A 382 32.11 16.14 23.13
N SER A 383 31.90 17.42 23.43
CA SER A 383 31.24 17.83 24.67
C SER A 383 29.77 17.37 24.76
N LYS A 384 29.10 17.17 23.62
CA LYS A 384 27.68 16.76 23.58
C LYS A 384 27.50 15.26 23.39
N ILE A 385 28.28 14.61 22.53
CA ILE A 385 28.05 13.21 22.13
C ILE A 385 29.26 12.28 22.31
N ASN A 386 30.42 12.77 22.78
CA ASN A 386 31.64 11.97 22.94
C ASN A 386 31.97 11.11 21.69
N ALA A 387 31.72 11.66 20.50
CA ALA A 387 32.02 11.06 19.20
C ALA A 387 32.90 12.00 18.37
N GLN A 388 33.51 11.46 17.32
CA GLN A 388 34.20 12.23 16.30
C GLN A 388 33.39 12.15 15.00
N VAL A 389 33.29 13.28 14.30
CA VAL A 389 32.56 13.38 13.05
C VAL A 389 33.55 13.46 11.91
N ASP A 390 33.28 12.68 10.87
CA ASP A 390 34.03 12.74 9.63
C ASP A 390 33.25 13.58 8.62
N PHE A 391 33.82 14.72 8.25
CA PHE A 391 33.25 15.62 7.25
C PHE A 391 33.66 15.26 5.82
N GLU A 392 34.26 14.07 5.59
CA GLU A 392 34.50 13.58 4.23
C GLU A 392 33.20 13.45 3.42
N LYS A 393 32.10 12.98 4.04
CA LYS A 393 30.78 12.90 3.41
C LYS A 393 29.87 14.01 3.94
N ILE A 394 29.96 15.17 3.30
CA ILE A 394 29.13 16.32 3.61
C ILE A 394 27.96 16.39 2.62
N ASN A 395 26.76 16.62 3.14
CA ASN A 395 25.58 17.01 2.39
C ASN A 395 24.73 17.95 3.27
N ILE A 396 24.70 19.23 2.90
CA ILE A 396 23.95 20.29 3.59
C ILE A 396 22.71 20.61 2.75
N GLU A 397 21.53 20.40 3.33
CA GLU A 397 20.27 20.72 2.66
C GLU A 397 19.46 21.75 3.48
N GLY A 398 19.51 21.68 4.81
CA GLY A 398 18.86 22.66 5.68
C GLY A 398 19.67 23.95 5.81
N LEU A 399 19.02 25.10 5.61
CA LEU A 399 19.61 26.42 5.88
C LEU A 399 18.59 27.33 6.56
N LEU A 400 18.95 27.90 7.71
CA LEU A 400 18.07 28.81 8.44
C LEU A 400 18.85 29.97 9.05
N TYR A 401 18.27 31.16 8.99
CA TYR A 401 18.76 32.33 9.72
C TYR A 401 17.90 32.55 10.97
N ASP A 402 18.47 32.34 12.16
CA ASP A 402 17.84 32.66 13.43
C ASP A 402 17.86 34.18 13.65
N ARG A 403 16.72 34.80 13.36
CA ARG A 403 16.51 36.25 13.44
C ARG A 403 16.60 36.82 14.85
N LYS A 404 16.39 36.01 15.89
CA LYS A 404 16.45 36.48 17.30
C LYS A 404 17.90 36.58 17.77
N GLN A 405 18.76 35.67 17.31
CA GLN A 405 20.16 35.58 17.73
C GLN A 405 21.17 36.02 16.67
N ASN A 406 20.71 36.41 15.47
CA ASN A 406 21.53 36.83 14.32
C ASN A 406 22.60 35.81 13.93
N ARG A 407 22.21 34.53 13.89
CA ARG A 407 23.09 33.39 13.61
C ARG A 407 22.52 32.52 12.50
N LEU A 408 23.39 31.84 11.76
CA LEU A 408 23.01 30.96 10.66
C LEU A 408 23.14 29.50 11.10
N MET A 409 22.17 28.66 10.76
CA MET A 409 22.09 27.26 11.13
C MET A 409 22.16 26.40 9.87
N LEU A 410 23.10 25.46 9.85
CA LEU A 410 23.33 24.51 8.77
C LEU A 410 22.78 23.15 9.18
N GLY A 411 21.73 22.67 8.51
CA GLY A 411 21.15 21.35 8.70
C GLY A 411 21.79 20.33 7.75
N PHE A 412 22.31 19.25 8.31
CA PHE A 412 23.01 18.22 7.53
C PHE A 412 22.08 17.05 7.22
N ARG A 413 22.01 16.67 5.94
CA ARG A 413 21.53 15.34 5.56
C ARG A 413 22.59 14.30 5.88
N GLU A 414 23.85 14.61 5.58
CA GLU A 414 25.03 13.85 5.98
C GLU A 414 26.16 14.81 6.39
N PRO A 415 26.98 14.49 7.41
CA PRO A 415 26.95 13.27 8.21
C PRO A 415 25.91 13.35 9.34
N MET A 416 25.45 12.17 9.78
CA MET A 416 24.73 11.98 11.04
C MET A 416 25.66 11.36 12.09
N VAL A 417 25.36 11.56 13.37
CA VAL A 417 26.20 11.09 14.48
C VAL A 417 25.39 10.19 15.40
N ASN A 418 25.73 8.89 15.48
CA ASN A 418 24.97 7.90 16.23
C ASN A 418 23.45 7.91 15.89
N GLU A 419 23.12 7.98 14.59
CA GLU A 419 21.74 8.11 14.08
C GLU A 419 21.01 9.42 14.44
N LEU A 420 21.70 10.38 15.07
CA LEU A 420 21.17 11.71 15.34
C LEU A 420 21.53 12.67 14.21
N SER A 421 20.53 13.42 13.76
CA SER A 421 20.68 14.47 12.76
C SER A 421 21.42 15.66 13.39
N MET A 422 22.26 16.32 12.59
CA MET A 422 23.17 17.36 13.08
C MET A 422 22.82 18.73 12.50
N ILE A 423 22.85 19.75 13.35
CA ILE A 423 22.78 21.16 12.96
C ILE A 423 24.02 21.87 13.51
N VAL A 424 24.73 22.60 12.66
CA VAL A 424 25.88 23.43 13.06
C VAL A 424 25.50 24.91 13.03
N VAL A 425 25.87 25.65 14.06
CA VAL A 425 25.49 27.06 14.22
C VAL A 425 26.68 27.98 14.00
N ILE A 426 26.54 28.89 13.04
CA ILE A 426 27.51 29.93 12.68
C ILE A 426 27.10 31.26 13.32
N GLY A 427 27.96 31.80 14.19
CA GLY A 427 27.69 33.02 14.96
C GLY A 427 28.01 34.34 14.23
N ASN A 428 28.82 34.30 13.18
CA ASN A 428 29.28 35.49 12.44
C ASN A 428 28.86 35.48 10.95
N PRO A 429 27.58 35.23 10.61
CA PRO A 429 27.18 35.00 9.22
C PRO A 429 27.37 36.22 8.32
N LYS A 430 27.40 37.45 8.85
CA LYS A 430 27.60 38.67 8.05
C LYS A 430 29.06 38.87 7.68
N GLU A 431 29.95 38.70 8.66
CA GLU A 431 31.39 38.90 8.55
C GLU A 431 32.04 37.93 7.57
N ILE A 432 31.50 36.71 7.44
CA ILE A 432 31.94 35.72 6.44
C ILE A 432 31.87 36.30 5.03
N PHE A 433 30.81 37.03 4.69
CA PHE A 433 30.61 37.56 3.33
C PHE A 433 31.19 38.97 3.14
N GLU A 434 31.08 39.82 4.15
CA GLU A 434 31.53 41.21 4.07
C GLU A 434 33.04 41.34 4.22
N ASN A 435 33.64 40.58 5.13
CA ASN A 435 35.05 40.67 5.49
C ASN A 435 35.86 39.42 5.13
N GLN A 436 35.24 38.42 4.49
CA GLN A 436 35.86 37.13 4.21
C GLN A 436 36.42 36.47 5.49
N ALA A 437 35.73 36.68 6.62
CA ALA A 437 36.09 36.07 7.88
C ALA A 437 35.86 34.56 7.84
N LYS A 438 36.62 33.80 8.65
CA LYS A 438 36.35 32.37 8.83
C LYS A 438 35.03 32.18 9.61
N PRO A 439 34.19 31.17 9.24
CA PRO A 439 33.04 30.79 10.02
C PRO A 439 33.38 30.51 11.49
N GLU A 440 32.64 31.16 12.39
CA GLU A 440 32.72 30.95 13.84
C GLU A 440 31.61 29.99 14.26
N PHE A 441 31.96 28.74 14.52
CA PHE A 441 31.02 27.74 15.02
C PHE A 441 30.79 27.94 16.52
N THR A 442 29.56 28.33 16.87
CA THR A 442 29.20 28.72 18.25
C THR A 442 28.44 27.63 18.99
N ASP A 443 27.75 26.75 18.26
CA ASP A 443 27.01 25.61 18.84
C ASP A 443 26.84 24.48 17.81
N VAL A 444 26.53 23.29 18.31
CA VAL A 444 26.11 22.12 17.51
C VAL A 444 24.90 21.47 18.17
N ILE A 445 23.84 21.20 17.41
CA ILE A 445 22.60 20.64 17.93
C ILE A 445 22.41 19.25 17.31
N PHE A 446 21.99 18.30 18.13
CA PHE A 446 21.69 16.94 17.71
C PHE A 446 20.23 16.64 17.98
N LEU A 447 19.53 16.15 16.97
CA LEU A 447 18.10 15.84 17.04
C LEU A 447 17.88 14.38 16.69
N ASN A 448 16.98 13.73 17.43
CA ASN A 448 16.51 12.40 17.09
C ASN A 448 15.37 12.52 16.08
N LEU A 449 15.67 12.35 14.80
CA LEU A 449 14.67 12.33 13.72
C LEU A 449 14.55 10.92 13.14
N ASN A 450 14.45 9.90 14.01
CA ASN A 450 14.32 8.48 13.61
C ASN A 450 15.43 7.99 12.65
N GLY A 451 16.67 8.50 12.79
CA GLY A 451 17.78 8.10 11.93
C GLY A 451 17.82 8.73 10.54
N GLY A 452 16.97 9.73 10.24
CA GLY A 452 16.99 10.47 8.99
C GLY A 452 17.74 11.81 9.07
N GLY A 453 18.46 12.17 8.00
CA GLY A 453 19.16 13.45 7.88
C GLY A 453 18.21 14.63 7.61
N ILE A 454 18.64 15.86 7.90
CA ILE A 454 17.82 17.06 7.69
C ILE A 454 17.84 17.47 6.22
N ARG A 455 16.66 17.52 5.59
CA ARG A 455 16.44 18.01 4.22
C ARG A 455 16.09 19.49 4.20
N ALA A 456 15.14 19.90 5.01
CA ALA A 456 14.81 21.32 5.22
C ALA A 456 14.74 21.68 6.69
N LEU A 457 15.09 22.93 6.96
CA LEU A 457 15.03 23.57 8.27
C LEU A 457 14.48 24.99 8.07
N SER A 458 13.30 25.27 8.62
CA SER A 458 12.71 26.60 8.59
C SER A 458 12.18 26.99 9.97
N TYR A 459 11.89 28.28 10.17
CA TYR A 459 11.26 28.78 11.38
C TYR A 459 9.90 29.36 11.04
N ASP A 460 8.88 28.83 11.68
CA ASP A 460 7.50 29.23 11.48
C ASP A 460 7.09 30.32 12.48
N PRO A 461 6.77 31.54 12.02
CA PRO A 461 6.42 32.64 12.91
C PRO A 461 5.01 32.55 13.48
N VAL A 462 4.12 31.73 12.90
CA VAL A 462 2.73 31.59 13.35
C VAL A 462 2.63 30.59 14.51
N LEU A 463 3.37 29.49 14.40
CA LEU A 463 3.49 28.46 15.43
C LEU A 463 4.59 28.76 16.46
N ASP A 464 5.47 29.74 16.19
CA ASP A 464 6.66 30.06 16.99
C ASP A 464 7.55 28.82 17.23
N THR A 465 7.78 28.04 16.17
CA THR A 465 8.52 26.77 16.24
C THR A 465 9.40 26.56 15.00
N PHE A 466 10.43 25.73 15.13
CA PHE A 466 11.24 25.30 14.00
C PHE A 466 10.55 24.12 13.32
N MET A 467 10.47 24.17 12.00
CA MET A 467 9.92 23.11 11.16
C MET A 467 11.10 22.38 10.50
N ILE A 468 11.07 21.05 10.53
CA ILE A 468 12.13 20.21 9.98
C ILE A 468 11.51 19.15 9.07
N VAL A 469 12.11 18.96 7.90
CA VAL A 469 11.85 17.82 7.03
C VAL A 469 13.05 16.90 7.07
N ASN A 470 12.81 15.61 7.23
CA ASN A 470 13.82 14.57 7.06
C ASN A 470 13.30 13.46 6.15
N GLU A 471 14.18 12.54 5.79
CA GLU A 471 13.83 11.33 5.04
C GLU A 471 14.38 10.10 5.75
N ILE A 472 13.55 9.06 5.83
CA ILE A 472 13.92 7.75 6.37
C ILE A 472 13.67 6.66 5.33
N THR A 473 14.38 5.55 5.46
CA THR A 473 14.15 4.36 4.63
C THR A 473 12.93 3.58 5.14
N GLY A 474 11.90 3.48 4.31
CA GLY A 474 10.66 2.77 4.59
C GLY A 474 10.68 1.27 4.22
N TYR A 475 9.50 0.67 4.12
CA TYR A 475 9.33 -0.74 3.70
C TYR A 475 9.74 -0.91 2.22
N GLU A 476 10.47 -2.00 1.90
CA GLU A 476 11.07 -2.26 0.57
C GLU A 476 12.12 -1.22 0.12
N ASP A 477 12.84 -0.58 1.06
CA ASP A 477 13.92 0.39 0.78
C ASP A 477 13.44 1.67 0.05
N ASN A 478 12.15 1.98 0.09
CA ASN A 478 11.63 3.23 -0.48
C ASN A 478 11.80 4.40 0.50
N PRO A 479 12.37 5.54 0.09
CA PRO A 479 12.47 6.72 0.94
C PRO A 479 11.10 7.31 1.26
N TYR A 480 10.93 7.77 2.50
CA TYR A 480 9.71 8.42 2.98
C TYR A 480 10.05 9.66 3.81
N SER A 481 9.45 10.81 3.47
CA SER A 481 9.66 12.09 4.16
C SER A 481 8.85 12.17 5.44
N GLN A 482 9.42 12.71 6.52
CA GLN A 482 8.72 13.02 7.76
C GLN A 482 8.88 14.50 8.11
N LEU A 483 7.91 15.03 8.87
CA LEU A 483 7.90 16.41 9.33
C LEU A 483 7.94 16.46 10.84
N TRP A 484 8.64 17.46 11.34
CA TRP A 484 8.88 17.64 12.75
C TRP A 484 8.75 19.10 13.14
N THR A 485 8.31 19.33 14.37
CA THR A 485 8.36 20.62 15.05
C THR A 485 9.40 20.54 16.17
N TRP A 486 10.19 21.59 16.34
CA TRP A 486 11.18 21.70 17.41
C TRP A 486 11.17 23.10 18.00
N ASN A 487 11.12 23.22 19.33
CA ASN A 487 10.95 24.52 20.00
C ASN A 487 12.22 25.38 20.08
N GLY A 488 13.35 24.92 19.53
CA GLY A 488 14.63 25.63 19.57
C GLY A 488 15.53 25.31 20.77
N ASN A 489 15.07 24.54 21.75
CA ASN A 489 15.88 24.09 22.88
C ASN A 489 16.67 22.83 22.51
N PRO A 490 18.01 22.83 22.54
CA PRO A 490 18.83 21.67 22.18
C PRO A 490 18.60 20.42 23.06
N GLN A 491 17.93 20.57 24.21
CA GLN A 491 17.63 19.47 25.13
C GLN A 491 16.20 18.92 24.97
N SER A 492 15.32 19.60 24.22
CA SER A 492 13.97 19.09 23.98
C SER A 492 13.95 18.17 22.76
N GLU A 493 13.22 17.07 22.87
CA GLU A 493 12.97 16.19 21.73
C GLU A 493 12.08 16.89 20.68
N PRO A 494 12.37 16.71 19.38
CA PRO A 494 11.48 17.16 18.31
C PRO A 494 10.20 16.33 18.32
N GLU A 495 9.07 16.98 18.04
CA GLU A 495 7.77 16.33 17.95
C GLU A 495 7.40 16.07 16.49
N GLN A 496 6.97 14.86 16.17
CA GLN A 496 6.59 14.51 14.81
C GLN A 496 5.24 15.15 14.46
N LEU A 497 5.19 15.89 13.36
CA LEU A 497 3.97 16.47 12.85
C LEU A 497 3.29 15.49 11.88
N ALA A 498 2.22 14.85 12.35
CA ALA A 498 1.42 13.94 11.54
C ALA A 498 0.46 14.73 10.63
N LEU A 499 0.82 14.88 9.36
CA LEU A 499 -0.05 15.46 8.34
C LEU A 499 -0.68 14.34 7.51
N PRO A 500 -1.99 14.06 7.61
CA PRO A 500 -2.65 13.01 6.83
C PRO A 500 -2.48 13.19 5.31
N GLU A 501 -2.28 14.43 4.87
CA GLU A 501 -2.25 14.82 3.46
C GLU A 501 -0.84 14.86 2.85
N ILE A 502 0.22 14.89 3.67
CA ILE A 502 1.62 14.87 3.19
C ILE A 502 1.97 13.57 2.45
N ILE A 503 1.19 12.50 2.70
CA ILE A 503 1.33 11.18 2.06
C ILE A 503 1.22 11.28 0.53
N ASN A 504 0.62 12.36 0.00
CA ASN A 504 0.49 12.58 -1.44
C ASN A 504 1.66 13.35 -2.07
N LEU A 505 2.61 13.86 -1.27
CA LEU A 505 3.86 14.44 -1.73
C LEU A 505 4.99 13.44 -1.49
N ASN A 506 5.60 12.96 -2.56
CA ASN A 506 6.79 12.12 -2.47
C ASN A 506 8.04 13.00 -2.49
N ASN A 507 9.06 12.67 -1.70
CA ASN A 507 10.33 13.40 -1.69
C ASN A 507 10.14 14.90 -1.37
N VAL A 508 9.59 15.18 -0.18
CA VAL A 508 9.46 16.57 0.30
C VAL A 508 10.86 17.14 0.53
N GLU A 509 11.17 18.24 -0.13
CA GLU A 509 12.46 18.94 -0.02
C GLU A 509 12.37 20.15 0.89
N SER A 510 11.25 20.88 0.83
CA SER A 510 11.15 22.18 1.49
C SER A 510 9.84 22.38 2.24
N ILE A 511 9.93 23.14 3.32
CA ILE A 511 8.80 23.63 4.10
C ILE A 511 9.10 25.05 4.58
N ASP A 512 8.20 26.01 4.35
CA ASP A 512 8.35 27.37 4.86
C ASP A 512 6.99 28.07 5.05
N SER A 513 6.95 29.08 5.92
CA SER A 513 5.80 29.94 6.12
C SER A 513 5.78 31.04 5.06
N VAL A 514 4.66 31.16 4.35
CA VAL A 514 4.44 32.20 3.33
C VAL A 514 3.20 33.00 3.63
N THR A 515 3.20 34.28 3.28
CA THR A 515 2.04 35.17 3.42
C THR A 515 1.44 35.47 2.06
N ILE A 516 0.18 35.11 1.86
CA ILE A 516 -0.56 35.28 0.60
C ILE A 516 -1.76 36.18 0.89
N ASN A 517 -1.86 37.34 0.23
CA ASN A 517 -2.96 38.29 0.42
C ASN A 517 -3.22 38.68 1.90
N GLY A 518 -2.17 38.68 2.72
CA GLY A 518 -2.24 38.99 4.15
C GLY A 518 -2.55 37.80 5.06
N GLU A 519 -2.78 36.60 4.51
CA GLU A 519 -2.97 35.37 5.26
C GLU A 519 -1.70 34.51 5.26
N SER A 520 -1.26 34.06 6.43
CA SER A 520 -0.13 33.13 6.55
C SER A 520 -0.57 31.70 6.24
N ARG A 521 0.21 31.02 5.40
CA ARG A 521 0.04 29.63 4.99
C ARG A 521 1.37 28.90 5.09
N LEU A 522 1.32 27.59 5.28
CA LEU A 522 2.50 26.75 5.25
C LEU A 522 2.67 26.18 3.85
N MET A 523 3.78 26.49 3.19
CA MET A 523 4.13 25.98 1.87
C MET A 523 5.02 24.76 2.01
N ILE A 524 4.70 23.70 1.28
CA ILE A 524 5.49 22.47 1.22
C ILE A 524 5.79 22.17 -0.24
N MET A 525 7.03 21.80 -0.56
CA MET A 525 7.47 21.52 -1.93
C MET A 525 8.09 20.13 -2.01
N SER A 526 7.85 19.45 -3.13
CA SER A 526 8.36 18.12 -3.39
C SER A 526 9.16 18.06 -4.69
N ASP A 527 10.34 17.45 -4.61
CA ASP A 527 11.16 17.12 -5.76
C ASP A 527 10.72 15.77 -6.36
N GLU A 528 9.57 15.80 -7.02
CA GLU A 528 9.08 14.67 -7.81
C GLU A 528 8.92 15.02 -9.31
N GLY A 529 9.44 16.17 -9.73
CA GLY A 529 9.38 16.56 -11.13
C GLY A 529 10.30 15.73 -12.02
N ASN A 530 10.21 15.98 -13.32
CA ASN A 530 11.08 15.39 -14.33
C ASN A 530 11.04 16.23 -15.61
N GLU A 531 12.10 17.00 -15.86
CA GLU A 531 12.23 17.86 -17.03
C GLU A 531 12.08 17.08 -18.34
N LYS A 532 12.75 15.93 -18.47
CA LYS A 532 12.74 15.12 -19.72
C LYS A 532 11.34 14.64 -20.09
N LYS A 533 10.47 14.46 -19.10
CA LYS A 533 9.07 14.06 -19.27
C LYS A 533 8.11 15.26 -19.27
N LYS A 534 8.63 16.50 -19.14
CA LYS A 534 7.85 17.74 -18.97
C LYS A 534 6.82 17.62 -17.85
N ARG A 535 7.24 17.02 -16.74
CA ARG A 535 6.43 16.88 -15.54
C ARG A 535 6.99 17.82 -14.47
N PRO A 536 6.36 18.97 -14.19
CA PRO A 536 6.85 19.88 -13.16
C PRO A 536 6.75 19.25 -11.76
N ALA A 537 7.44 19.86 -10.80
CA ALA A 537 7.33 19.54 -9.39
C ALA A 537 5.95 19.94 -8.84
N LYS A 538 5.67 19.50 -7.61
CA LYS A 538 4.44 19.84 -6.90
C LYS A 538 4.73 20.69 -5.66
N TYR A 539 3.74 21.47 -5.28
CA TYR A 539 3.70 22.18 -4.02
C TYR A 539 2.33 22.08 -3.36
N MET A 540 2.30 22.29 -2.06
CA MET A 540 1.09 22.32 -1.26
C MET A 540 1.05 23.58 -0.41
N MET A 541 -0.14 24.17 -0.28
CA MET A 541 -0.39 25.30 0.62
C MET A 541 -1.39 24.87 1.68
N LEU A 542 -0.95 24.86 2.94
CA LEU A 542 -1.75 24.46 4.09
C LEU A 542 -2.19 25.67 4.91
N ASP A 543 -3.43 25.62 5.38
CA ASP A 543 -3.92 26.51 6.43
C ASP A 543 -3.44 26.01 7.80
N TYR A 544 -2.98 26.91 8.67
CA TYR A 544 -2.58 26.53 10.03
C TYR A 544 -3.70 25.89 10.84
N ASN A 545 -4.97 26.18 10.53
CA ASN A 545 -6.10 25.52 11.16
C ASN A 545 -6.18 24.02 10.84
N GLN A 546 -5.59 23.57 9.73
CA GLN A 546 -5.54 22.15 9.37
C GLN A 546 -4.48 21.39 10.19
N LEU A 547 -3.54 22.08 10.83
CA LEU A 547 -2.51 21.48 11.70
C LEU A 547 -3.03 21.12 13.10
N LYS A 548 -4.17 21.69 13.52
CA LYS A 548 -4.79 21.44 14.82
C LYS A 548 -5.75 20.25 14.72
N GLN A 549 -5.23 19.02 14.77
CA GLN A 549 -6.05 17.81 15.00
C GLN A 549 -5.58 17.03 16.21
#